data_AF-A0A960SRN3-F1
#
_entry.id   AF-A0A960SRN3-F1
#
_cell.length_a   1.000
_cell.length_b   1.000
_cell.length_c   1.000
_cell.angle_alpha   90.00
_cell.angle_beta   90.00
_cell.angle_gamma   90.00
#
_symmetry.space_group_name_H-M   'P 1'
#
loop_
_entity.id
_entity.type
_entity.pdbx_description
1 polymer ?
#
loop_
_entity_poly.entity_id
_entity_poly.type
_entity_poly.pdbx_seq_one_letter_code
_entity_poly.pdbx_strand_id
1 'polypeptide(L)'
;VLTATKGGLQPPDERLRRYEPALDMLAKESRAAYRALVWGDADFVDYFRSATPIDVIERLKIGSRPASRRPGGGVETLRAIPWVFAWTQSRHLLSAWYGVGQALETFARTQPDGLAGLRDMYEHWPFFRAVIDNAEVSLAKTDLGIAAEYAALVRSATVRNKIHGAIRREHRRSVEMVLKVVQRSELLENQPVLAQSIARRNPYVDPLNYLQLRFLTRWRKAGEKQRTEVLRRLLALSVNGIAFGMKSTG
;
A
#
# COMPACT_ATOMS: atom_id res chain seq x y z
N VAL A 1 4.51 35.36 -31.58
CA VAL A 1 3.11 34.92 -31.56
C VAL A 1 3.09 33.41 -31.82
N LEU A 2 3.11 32.60 -30.77
CA LEU A 2 2.87 31.16 -30.84
C LEU A 2 1.99 30.80 -29.65
N THR A 3 0.85 30.24 -29.99
CA THR A 3 -0.37 30.04 -29.21
C THR A 3 -0.19 28.95 -28.16
N ALA A 4 -0.57 29.30 -26.93
CA ALA A 4 -0.73 28.36 -25.82
C ALA A 4 -1.93 27.43 -26.09
N THR A 5 -1.67 26.13 -26.12
CA THR A 5 -2.70 25.09 -26.08
C THR A 5 -3.39 25.11 -24.72
N LYS A 6 -4.55 25.77 -24.65
CA LYS A 6 -5.53 25.64 -23.56
C LYS A 6 -6.11 24.22 -23.58
N GLY A 7 -5.43 23.28 -22.94
CA GLY A 7 -6.04 22.02 -22.49
C GLY A 7 -6.92 22.28 -21.27
N GLY A 8 -8.06 22.95 -21.48
CA GLY A 8 -9.09 23.05 -20.45
C GLY A 8 -9.68 21.67 -20.20
N LEU A 9 -9.66 21.21 -18.94
CA LEU A 9 -10.46 20.08 -18.51
C LEU A 9 -11.91 20.37 -18.91
N GLN A 10 -12.45 19.61 -19.86
CA GLN A 10 -13.88 19.68 -20.16
C GLN A 10 -14.65 19.39 -18.86
N PRO A 11 -15.74 20.12 -18.57
CA PRO A 11 -16.59 19.79 -17.43
C PRO A 11 -17.00 18.32 -17.53
N PRO A 12 -17.11 17.59 -16.39
CA PRO A 12 -17.55 16.21 -16.41
C PRO A 12 -18.85 16.12 -17.19
N ASP A 13 -18.92 15.18 -18.14
CA ASP A 13 -20.15 14.81 -18.83
C ASP A 13 -21.26 14.71 -17.78
N GLU A 14 -22.38 15.39 -17.98
CA GLU A 14 -23.49 15.45 -17.04
C GLU A 14 -23.96 14.03 -16.65
N ARG A 15 -23.77 13.06 -17.54
CA ARG A 15 -24.00 11.63 -17.30
C ARG A 15 -23.14 11.04 -16.18
N LEU A 16 -21.93 11.55 -15.97
CA LEU A 16 -21.00 11.07 -14.93
C LEU A 16 -21.28 11.69 -13.55
N ARG A 17 -21.97 12.83 -13.48
CA ARG A 17 -22.38 13.43 -12.20
C ARG A 17 -23.27 12.51 -11.37
N ARG A 18 -24.01 11.61 -12.02
CA ARG A 18 -24.83 10.58 -11.35
C ARG A 18 -24.01 9.66 -10.44
N TYR A 19 -22.70 9.54 -10.67
CA TYR A 19 -21.80 8.70 -9.87
C TYR A 19 -21.15 9.44 -8.69
N GLU A 20 -21.26 10.76 -8.60
CA GLU A 20 -20.64 11.55 -7.53
C GLU A 20 -21.13 11.12 -6.13
N PRO A 21 -22.44 10.91 -5.87
CA PRO A 21 -22.90 10.44 -4.57
C PRO A 21 -22.34 9.06 -4.19
N ALA A 22 -22.18 8.18 -5.19
CA ALA A 22 -21.60 6.86 -4.98
C ALA A 22 -20.11 6.96 -4.62
N LEU A 23 -19.37 7.82 -5.33
CA LEU A 23 -17.97 8.08 -5.03
C LEU A 23 -17.77 8.69 -3.64
N ASP A 24 -18.62 9.63 -3.23
CA ASP A 24 -18.58 10.24 -1.90
C ASP A 24 -18.75 9.19 -0.79
N MET A 25 -19.71 8.27 -0.97
CA MET A 25 -19.91 7.16 -0.05
C MET A 25 -18.69 6.24 0.01
N LEU A 26 -18.16 5.82 -1.15
CA LEU A 26 -16.98 4.97 -1.23
C LEU A 26 -15.76 5.62 -0.58
N ALA A 27 -15.53 6.91 -0.84
CA ALA A 27 -14.45 7.67 -0.26
C ALA A 27 -14.59 7.80 1.26
N LYS A 28 -15.81 8.03 1.76
CA LYS A 28 -16.11 8.09 3.19
C LYS A 28 -15.80 6.77 3.88
N GLU A 29 -16.28 5.64 3.34
CA GLU A 29 -16.08 4.32 3.92
C GLU A 29 -14.61 3.89 3.89
N SER A 30 -13.93 4.10 2.75
CA SER A 30 -12.50 3.78 2.61
C SER A 30 -11.66 4.61 3.60
N ARG A 31 -11.95 5.91 3.70
CA ARG A 31 -11.27 6.79 4.65
C ARG A 31 -11.54 6.39 6.10
N ALA A 32 -12.76 5.98 6.43
CA ALA A 32 -13.10 5.53 7.78
C ALA A 32 -12.32 4.26 8.15
N ALA A 33 -12.27 3.26 7.24
CA ALA A 33 -11.51 2.03 7.41
C ALA A 33 -10.02 2.30 7.63
N TYR A 34 -9.42 3.07 6.73
CA TYR A 34 -8.01 3.46 6.82
C TYR A 34 -7.73 4.25 8.10
N ARG A 35 -8.63 5.16 8.49
CA ARG A 35 -8.45 5.95 9.72
C ARG A 35 -8.54 5.12 10.98
N ALA A 36 -9.46 4.17 11.02
CA ALA A 36 -9.63 3.25 12.15
C ALA A 36 -8.35 2.45 12.40
N LEU A 37 -7.67 1.97 11.35
CA LEU A 37 -6.40 1.26 11.50
C LEU A 37 -5.25 2.20 11.90
N VAL A 38 -5.04 3.28 11.16
CA VAL A 38 -3.81 4.09 11.27
C VAL A 38 -3.82 5.05 12.47
N TRP A 39 -4.98 5.61 12.80
CA TRP A 39 -5.14 6.60 13.88
C TRP A 39 -6.08 6.13 15.00
N GLY A 40 -7.01 5.24 14.71
CA GLY A 40 -7.94 4.70 15.70
C GLY A 40 -7.35 3.59 16.58
N ASP A 41 -6.25 2.97 16.16
CA ASP A 41 -5.60 1.90 16.90
C ASP A 41 -4.26 2.36 17.51
N ALA A 42 -4.20 2.41 18.84
CA ALA A 42 -3.02 2.83 19.58
C ALA A 42 -1.79 1.91 19.34
N ASP A 43 -2.02 0.64 18.99
CA ASP A 43 -0.96 -0.34 18.74
C ASP A 43 -0.33 -0.19 17.35
N PHE A 44 -0.96 0.59 16.46
CA PHE A 44 -0.55 0.69 15.06
C PHE A 44 0.85 1.27 14.89
N VAL A 45 1.23 2.28 15.69
CA VAL A 45 2.54 2.92 15.57
C VAL A 45 3.68 1.97 15.93
N ASP A 46 3.51 1.14 16.97
CA ASP A 46 4.47 0.10 17.32
C ASP A 46 4.56 -0.94 16.20
N TYR A 47 3.41 -1.41 15.71
CA TYR A 47 3.38 -2.33 14.57
C TYR A 47 4.11 -1.74 13.36
N PHE A 48 3.80 -0.51 12.95
CA PHE A 48 4.42 0.14 11.79
C PHE A 48 5.94 0.26 11.94
N ARG A 49 6.43 0.75 13.09
CA ARG A 49 7.87 0.92 13.31
C ARG A 49 8.61 -0.41 13.38
N SER A 50 7.95 -1.46 13.86
CA SER A 50 8.54 -2.80 14.00
C SER A 50 8.41 -3.65 12.72
N ALA A 51 7.28 -3.61 12.03
CA ALA A 51 7.01 -4.41 10.83
C ALA A 51 7.49 -3.76 9.52
N THR A 52 8.11 -2.58 9.59
CA THR A 52 8.69 -1.93 8.40
C THR A 52 10.11 -1.44 8.69
N PRO A 53 10.97 -1.23 7.67
CA PRO A 53 12.31 -0.68 7.85
C PRO A 53 12.32 0.85 8.01
N ILE A 54 11.25 1.45 8.54
CA ILE A 54 11.15 2.92 8.62
C ILE A 54 12.31 3.55 9.40
N ASP A 55 12.79 2.90 10.45
CA ASP A 55 13.93 3.36 11.26
C ASP A 55 15.24 3.40 10.47
N VAL A 56 15.37 2.56 9.45
CA VAL A 56 16.48 2.57 8.49
C VAL A 56 16.25 3.66 7.45
N ILE A 57 15.05 3.74 6.86
CA ILE A 57 14.68 4.73 5.85
C ILE A 57 14.86 6.16 6.38
N GLU A 58 14.52 6.43 7.64
CA GLU A 58 14.70 7.73 8.29
C GLU A 58 16.19 8.15 8.37
N ARG A 59 17.11 7.18 8.38
CA ARG A 59 18.57 7.38 8.46
C ARG A 59 19.25 7.37 7.10
N LEU A 60 18.66 6.68 6.12
CA LEU A 60 19.12 6.71 4.75
C LEU A 60 18.78 8.10 4.19
N LYS A 61 19.78 8.83 3.66
CA LYS A 61 19.57 10.09 2.95
C LYS A 61 18.93 9.82 1.57
N ILE A 62 17.71 9.28 1.56
CA ILE A 62 16.93 9.01 0.35
C ILE A 62 16.35 10.36 -0.12
N GLY A 63 17.19 11.14 -0.80
CA GLY A 63 16.88 12.50 -1.25
C GLY A 63 17.35 13.59 -0.30
N SER A 64 17.14 14.85 -0.69
CA SER A 64 17.65 16.04 0.02
C SER A 64 16.82 16.44 1.26
N ARG A 65 15.66 15.84 1.47
CA ARG A 65 14.68 16.24 2.49
C ARG A 65 14.63 15.22 3.63
N PRO A 66 14.49 15.66 4.90
CA PRO A 66 14.38 14.76 6.03
C PRO A 66 13.08 13.95 5.98
N ALA A 67 13.14 12.68 6.40
CA ALA A 67 12.02 11.73 6.32
C ALA A 67 10.82 12.11 7.21
N SER A 68 11.07 12.78 8.33
CA SER A 68 10.04 13.31 9.23
C SER A 68 10.17 14.82 9.39
N ARG A 69 9.05 15.49 9.66
CA ARG A 69 9.01 16.89 10.09
C ARG A 69 9.48 17.08 11.54
N ARG A 70 9.33 16.05 12.39
CA ARG A 70 9.78 16.03 13.80
C ARG A 70 10.30 14.64 14.17
N PRO A 71 11.60 14.47 14.50
CA PRO A 71 12.16 13.19 14.93
C PRO A 71 11.39 12.63 16.14
N GLY A 72 11.07 11.33 16.12
CA GLY A 72 10.35 10.66 17.22
C GLY A 72 8.84 10.90 17.27
N GLY A 73 8.26 11.66 16.34
CA GLY A 73 6.82 11.83 16.23
C GLY A 73 6.09 10.58 15.72
N GLY A 74 4.77 10.57 15.91
CA GLY A 74 3.86 9.56 15.33
C GLY A 74 3.76 9.66 13.80
N VAL A 75 2.88 8.83 13.22
CA VAL A 75 2.65 8.75 11.76
C VAL A 75 2.37 10.13 11.14
N GLU A 76 1.70 11.02 11.88
CA GLU A 76 1.39 12.42 11.53
C GLU A 76 2.60 13.26 11.07
N THR A 77 3.78 12.92 11.59
CA THR A 77 5.01 13.69 11.36
C THR A 77 5.79 13.16 10.16
N LEU A 78 5.46 11.96 9.69
CA LEU A 78 6.13 11.31 8.59
C LEU A 78 5.68 11.90 7.25
N ARG A 79 6.63 12.08 6.33
CA ARG A 79 6.31 12.52 4.98
C ARG A 79 5.71 11.36 4.16
N ALA A 80 4.94 11.71 3.13
CA ALA A 80 4.29 10.74 2.24
C ALA A 80 5.28 9.74 1.59
N ILE A 81 6.46 10.20 1.15
CA ILE A 81 7.45 9.33 0.50
C ILE A 81 7.93 8.23 1.46
N PRO A 82 8.52 8.53 2.65
CA PRO A 82 8.88 7.50 3.63
C PRO A 82 7.71 6.60 4.05
N TRP A 83 6.49 7.15 4.15
CA TRP A 83 5.30 6.38 4.49
C TRP A 83 5.03 5.27 3.47
N VAL A 84 4.85 5.64 2.19
CA VAL A 84 4.61 4.67 1.10
C VAL A 84 5.79 3.72 0.99
N PHE A 85 7.01 4.26 1.05
CA PHE A 85 8.22 3.48 0.84
C PHE A 85 8.41 2.39 1.91
N ALA A 86 8.12 2.66 3.18
CA ALA A 86 8.21 1.66 4.24
C ALA A 86 7.24 0.47 4.05
N TRP A 87 6.02 0.74 3.56
CA TRP A 87 5.05 -0.32 3.25
C TRP A 87 5.39 -1.11 1.98
N THR A 88 6.00 -0.45 1.00
CA THR A 88 6.53 -1.14 -0.19
C THR A 88 7.66 -2.10 0.19
N GLN A 89 8.60 -1.66 1.03
CA GLN A 89 9.72 -2.49 1.46
C GLN A 89 9.28 -3.76 2.19
N SER A 90 8.26 -3.64 3.05
CA SER A 90 7.70 -4.75 3.83
C SER A 90 6.63 -5.56 3.08
N ARG A 91 6.44 -5.32 1.78
CA ARG A 91 5.49 -6.02 0.89
C ARG A 91 4.02 -5.94 1.31
N HIS A 92 3.67 -5.03 2.24
CA HIS A 92 2.29 -4.78 2.64
C HIS A 92 1.56 -3.88 1.64
N LEU A 93 2.24 -2.86 1.09
CA LEU A 93 1.68 -1.83 0.21
C LEU A 93 0.39 -1.17 0.76
N LEU A 94 0.29 -1.06 2.09
CA LEU A 94 -0.91 -0.67 2.81
C LEU A 94 -1.56 0.63 2.28
N SER A 95 -0.73 1.61 1.92
CA SER A 95 -1.18 2.93 1.44
C SER A 95 -1.91 2.90 0.09
N ALA A 96 -1.79 1.81 -0.68
CA ALA A 96 -2.28 1.75 -2.05
C ALA A 96 -3.63 1.03 -2.20
N TRP A 97 -4.07 0.27 -1.20
CA TRP A 97 -5.28 -0.56 -1.31
C TRP A 97 -6.11 -0.67 -0.03
N TYR A 98 -5.59 -0.32 1.15
CA TYR A 98 -6.30 -0.54 2.41
C TYR A 98 -7.54 0.36 2.51
N GLY A 99 -8.70 -0.24 2.79
CA GLY A 99 -10.00 0.42 2.85
C GLY A 99 -10.84 0.29 1.57
N VAL A 100 -10.24 -0.12 0.44
CA VAL A 100 -10.96 -0.36 -0.82
C VAL A 100 -12.00 -1.47 -0.65
N GLY A 101 -11.61 -2.60 -0.06
CA GLY A 101 -12.50 -3.73 0.17
C GLY A 101 -13.69 -3.36 1.04
N GLN A 102 -13.45 -2.67 2.16
CA GLN A 102 -14.51 -2.22 3.05
C GLN A 102 -15.48 -1.27 2.34
N ALA A 103 -14.98 -0.32 1.56
CA ALA A 103 -15.81 0.61 0.81
C ALA A 103 -16.69 -0.10 -0.22
N LEU A 104 -16.09 -0.97 -1.05
CA LEU A 104 -16.82 -1.71 -2.08
C LEU A 104 -17.85 -2.67 -1.46
N GLU A 105 -17.47 -3.43 -0.43
CA GLU A 105 -18.38 -4.36 0.26
C GLU A 105 -19.56 -3.62 0.90
N THR A 106 -19.30 -2.49 1.56
CA THR A 106 -20.34 -1.69 2.21
C THR A 106 -21.29 -1.09 1.19
N PHE A 107 -20.76 -0.50 0.11
CA PHE A 107 -21.57 0.05 -0.97
C PHE A 107 -22.44 -1.04 -1.61
N ALA A 108 -21.84 -2.17 -1.98
CA ALA A 108 -22.55 -3.29 -2.60
C ALA A 108 -23.68 -3.85 -1.73
N ARG A 109 -23.55 -3.82 -0.40
CA ARG A 109 -24.55 -4.34 0.54
C ARG A 109 -25.66 -3.35 0.88
N THR A 110 -25.34 -2.06 0.96
CA THR A 110 -26.25 -1.03 1.51
C THR A 110 -26.99 -0.23 0.45
N GLN A 111 -26.50 -0.20 -0.79
CA GLN A 111 -27.13 0.53 -1.88
C GLN A 111 -27.98 -0.41 -2.73
N PRO A 112 -29.17 0.04 -3.20
CA PRO A 112 -29.93 -0.67 -4.22
C PRO A 112 -29.05 -0.93 -5.44
N ASP A 113 -29.05 -2.17 -5.94
CA ASP A 113 -28.20 -2.60 -7.06
C ASP A 113 -26.71 -2.29 -6.89
N GLY A 114 -26.21 -2.19 -5.64
CA GLY A 114 -24.89 -1.63 -5.35
C GLY A 114 -23.74 -2.29 -6.13
N LEU A 115 -23.71 -3.62 -6.24
CA LEU A 115 -22.68 -4.30 -7.06
C LEU A 115 -22.84 -4.01 -8.56
N ALA A 116 -24.07 -3.95 -9.07
CA ALA A 116 -24.32 -3.60 -10.47
C ALA A 116 -23.91 -2.14 -10.75
N GLY A 117 -24.18 -1.22 -9.83
CA GLY A 117 -23.72 0.16 -9.91
C GLY A 117 -22.19 0.28 -9.92
N LEU A 118 -21.48 -0.49 -9.10
CA LEU A 118 -20.01 -0.52 -9.14
C LEU A 118 -19.47 -1.04 -10.48
N ARG A 119 -20.11 -2.06 -11.06
CA ARG A 119 -19.77 -2.59 -12.39
C ARG A 119 -20.01 -1.55 -13.48
N ASP A 120 -21.18 -0.89 -13.44
CA ASP A 120 -21.53 0.18 -14.37
C ASP A 120 -20.52 1.35 -14.30
N MET A 121 -20.11 1.74 -13.09
CA MET A 121 -19.04 2.74 -12.90
C MET A 121 -17.70 2.27 -13.49
N TYR A 122 -17.32 1.00 -13.30
CA TYR A 122 -16.07 0.46 -13.84
C TYR A 122 -16.07 0.44 -15.37
N GLU A 123 -17.20 0.08 -15.96
CA GLU A 123 -17.38 0.03 -17.42
C GLU A 123 -17.46 1.41 -18.05
N HIS A 124 -18.20 2.36 -17.45
CA HIS A 124 -18.53 3.61 -18.12
C HIS A 124 -17.78 4.84 -17.60
N TRP A 125 -17.09 4.76 -16.45
CA TRP A 125 -16.37 5.89 -15.87
C TRP A 125 -14.85 5.67 -15.82
N PRO A 126 -14.07 6.31 -16.73
CA PRO A 126 -12.62 6.12 -16.81
C PRO A 126 -11.86 6.42 -15.51
N PHE A 127 -12.33 7.39 -14.71
CA PHE A 127 -11.73 7.71 -13.42
C PHE A 127 -11.88 6.54 -12.44
N PHE A 128 -13.09 6.02 -12.27
CA PHE A 128 -13.34 4.91 -11.34
C PHE A 128 -12.59 3.64 -11.79
N ARG A 129 -12.59 3.36 -13.10
CA ARG A 129 -11.79 2.29 -13.69
C ARG A 129 -10.32 2.41 -13.31
N ALA A 130 -9.72 3.58 -13.49
CA ALA A 130 -8.31 3.81 -13.14
C ALA A 130 -8.03 3.63 -11.64
N VAL A 131 -8.96 4.04 -10.76
CA VAL A 131 -8.83 3.82 -9.31
C VAL A 131 -8.82 2.32 -8.99
N ILE A 132 -9.75 1.56 -9.56
CA ILE A 132 -9.85 0.10 -9.33
C ILE A 132 -8.65 -0.64 -9.94
N ASP A 133 -8.23 -0.31 -11.16
CA ASP A 133 -7.07 -0.94 -11.81
C ASP A 133 -5.78 -0.68 -11.02
N ASN A 134 -5.59 0.52 -10.47
CA ASN A 134 -4.43 0.83 -9.62
C ASN A 134 -4.45 0.05 -8.28
N ALA A 135 -5.64 -0.11 -7.69
CA ALA A 135 -5.82 -0.94 -6.50
C ALA A 135 -5.53 -2.42 -6.81
N GLU A 136 -6.02 -2.93 -7.95
CA GLU A 136 -5.78 -4.29 -8.44
C GLU A 136 -4.28 -4.59 -8.57
N VAL A 137 -3.53 -3.69 -9.22
CA VAL A 137 -2.06 -3.81 -9.35
C VAL A 137 -1.36 -3.84 -8.00
N SER A 138 -1.82 -3.02 -7.05
CA SER A 138 -1.24 -2.96 -5.70
C SER A 138 -1.56 -4.20 -4.88
N LEU A 139 -2.78 -4.73 -4.99
CA LEU A 139 -3.19 -5.99 -4.37
C LEU A 139 -2.37 -7.16 -4.92
N ALA A 140 -2.12 -7.19 -6.24
CA ALA A 140 -1.31 -8.23 -6.89
C ALA A 140 0.18 -8.17 -6.53
N LYS A 141 0.71 -6.98 -6.23
CA LYS A 141 2.11 -6.79 -5.76
C LYS A 141 2.29 -7.06 -4.27
N THR A 142 1.20 -7.06 -3.50
CA THR A 142 1.21 -7.32 -2.05
C THR A 142 1.52 -8.78 -1.81
N ASP A 143 2.52 -9.04 -0.97
CA ASP A 143 2.88 -10.40 -0.56
C ASP A 143 2.68 -10.52 0.94
N LEU A 144 1.54 -11.14 1.32
CA LEU A 144 1.20 -11.31 2.73
C LEU A 144 2.07 -12.36 3.44
N GLY A 145 2.73 -13.25 2.70
CA GLY A 145 3.70 -14.20 3.25
C GLY A 145 4.95 -13.48 3.73
N ILE A 146 5.56 -12.67 2.86
CA ILE A 146 6.70 -11.82 3.24
C ILE A 146 6.28 -10.79 4.29
N ALA A 147 5.10 -10.18 4.14
CA ALA A 147 4.59 -9.24 5.14
C ALA A 147 4.48 -9.87 6.53
N ALA A 148 4.12 -11.17 6.63
CA ALA A 148 4.07 -11.89 7.90
C ALA A 148 5.46 -12.08 8.53
N GLU A 149 6.50 -12.32 7.72
CA GLU A 149 7.90 -12.38 8.20
C GLU A 149 8.35 -11.04 8.79
N TYR A 150 7.96 -9.92 8.17
CA TYR A 150 8.20 -8.59 8.74
C TYR A 150 7.36 -8.35 9.99
N ALA A 151 6.09 -8.77 10.00
CA ALA A 151 5.23 -8.69 11.18
C ALA A 151 5.81 -9.50 12.36
N ALA A 152 6.56 -10.58 12.10
CA ALA A 152 7.23 -11.36 13.13
C ALA A 152 8.33 -10.57 13.89
N LEU A 153 8.81 -9.45 13.36
CA LEU A 153 9.72 -8.52 14.07
C LEU A 153 9.01 -7.74 15.20
N VAL A 154 7.68 -7.70 15.20
CA VAL A 154 6.89 -7.07 16.26
C VAL A 154 6.97 -7.94 17.52
N ARG A 155 7.49 -7.36 18.61
CA ARG A 155 7.75 -8.09 19.86
C ARG A 155 6.47 -8.62 20.52
N SER A 156 5.40 -7.82 20.52
CA SER A 156 4.12 -8.22 21.10
C SER A 156 3.33 -9.06 20.11
N ALA A 157 3.10 -10.33 20.44
CA ALA A 157 2.25 -11.22 19.65
C ALA A 157 0.81 -10.69 19.54
N THR A 158 0.31 -10.04 20.60
CA THR A 158 -1.03 -9.41 20.61
C THR A 158 -1.11 -8.30 19.57
N VAL A 159 -0.17 -7.35 19.58
CA VAL A 159 -0.11 -6.25 18.62
C VAL A 159 0.03 -6.78 17.19
N ARG A 160 0.96 -7.73 17.00
CA ARG A 160 1.19 -8.40 15.72
C ARG A 160 -0.10 -9.02 15.18
N ASN A 161 -0.75 -9.88 15.95
CA ASN A 161 -1.91 -10.64 15.51
C ASN A 161 -3.12 -9.73 15.24
N LYS A 162 -3.30 -8.68 16.05
CA LYS A 162 -4.37 -7.69 15.89
C LYS A 162 -4.22 -6.92 14.59
N ILE A 163 -3.08 -6.24 14.40
CA ILE A 163 -2.86 -5.34 13.27
C ILE A 163 -2.65 -6.13 11.97
N HIS A 164 -1.75 -7.12 11.97
CA HIS A 164 -1.54 -7.96 10.78
C HIS A 164 -2.81 -8.73 10.41
N GLY A 165 -3.59 -9.19 11.39
CA GLY A 165 -4.88 -9.82 11.16
C GLY A 165 -5.89 -8.89 10.50
N ALA A 166 -5.95 -7.63 10.91
CA ALA A 166 -6.78 -6.61 10.27
C ALA A 166 -6.35 -6.35 8.82
N ILE A 167 -5.04 -6.26 8.56
CA ILE A 167 -4.47 -6.11 7.21
C ILE A 167 -4.83 -7.30 6.32
N ARG A 168 -4.63 -8.53 6.80
CA ARG A 168 -4.98 -9.74 6.05
C ARG A 168 -6.47 -9.83 5.71
N ARG A 169 -7.35 -9.49 6.66
CA ARG A 169 -8.80 -9.51 6.43
C ARG A 169 -9.20 -8.51 5.37
N GLU A 170 -8.68 -7.29 5.46
CA GLU A 170 -8.99 -6.24 4.48
C GLU A 170 -8.39 -6.56 3.11
N HIS A 171 -7.17 -7.13 3.03
CA HIS A 171 -6.60 -7.55 1.74
C HIS A 171 -7.49 -8.59 1.05
N ARG A 172 -7.89 -9.64 1.77
CA ARG A 172 -8.80 -10.67 1.25
C ARG A 172 -10.11 -10.06 0.75
N ARG A 173 -10.71 -9.17 1.54
CA ARG A 173 -11.94 -8.46 1.16
C ARG A 173 -11.73 -7.60 -0.09
N SER A 174 -10.63 -6.86 -0.17
CA SER A 174 -10.29 -6.03 -1.32
C SER A 174 -10.14 -6.85 -2.58
N VAL A 175 -9.41 -7.98 -2.52
CA VAL A 175 -9.26 -8.90 -3.66
C VAL A 175 -10.63 -9.41 -4.11
N GLU A 176 -11.43 -9.94 -3.18
CA GLU A 176 -12.76 -10.48 -3.49
C GLU A 176 -13.68 -9.44 -4.14
N MET A 177 -13.73 -8.23 -3.58
CA MET A 177 -14.61 -7.18 -4.09
C MET A 177 -14.11 -6.60 -5.42
N VAL A 178 -12.80 -6.40 -5.58
CA VAL A 178 -12.23 -5.94 -6.86
C VAL A 178 -12.56 -6.94 -7.96
N LEU A 179 -12.34 -8.25 -7.74
CA LEU A 179 -12.67 -9.29 -8.72
C LEU A 179 -14.15 -9.33 -9.08
N LYS A 180 -15.05 -9.14 -8.11
CA LYS A 180 -16.50 -9.04 -8.37
C LYS A 180 -16.88 -7.82 -9.21
N VAL A 181 -16.21 -6.69 -9.00
CA VAL A 181 -16.45 -5.43 -9.74
C VAL A 181 -15.90 -5.52 -11.16
N VAL A 182 -14.67 -6.02 -11.34
CA VAL A 182 -14.05 -6.14 -12.68
C VAL A 182 -14.48 -7.38 -13.45
N GLN A 183 -15.26 -8.27 -12.81
CA GLN A 183 -15.78 -9.53 -13.36
C GLN A 183 -14.68 -10.47 -13.87
N ARG A 184 -13.66 -10.70 -13.04
CA ARG A 184 -12.51 -11.59 -13.33
C ARG A 184 -12.37 -12.67 -12.27
N SER A 185 -11.69 -13.77 -12.61
CA SER A 185 -11.39 -14.85 -11.65
C SER A 185 -10.08 -14.60 -10.92
N GLU A 186 -9.14 -13.90 -11.54
CA GLU A 186 -7.81 -13.63 -11.00
C GLU A 186 -7.39 -12.17 -11.19
N LEU A 187 -6.55 -11.66 -10.29
CA LEU A 187 -6.00 -10.31 -10.40
C LEU A 187 -5.10 -10.22 -11.63
N LEU A 188 -5.22 -9.12 -12.37
CA LEU A 188 -4.43 -8.83 -13.57
C LEU A 188 -4.67 -9.78 -14.74
N GLU A 189 -5.80 -10.47 -14.79
CA GLU A 189 -6.19 -11.35 -15.91
C GLU A 189 -6.15 -10.62 -17.26
N ASN A 190 -6.52 -9.33 -17.29
CA ASN A 190 -6.47 -8.48 -18.49
C ASN A 190 -5.09 -7.82 -18.75
N GLN A 191 -4.10 -8.04 -17.88
CA GLN A 191 -2.77 -7.44 -17.95
C GLN A 191 -1.66 -8.52 -17.88
N PRO A 192 -1.65 -9.50 -18.79
CA PRO A 192 -0.74 -10.66 -18.72
C PRO A 192 0.75 -10.29 -18.73
N VAL A 193 1.11 -9.23 -19.46
CA VAL A 193 2.50 -8.72 -19.48
C VAL A 193 2.92 -8.19 -18.11
N LEU A 194 2.03 -7.46 -17.42
CA LEU A 194 2.30 -6.94 -16.09
C LEU A 194 2.34 -8.08 -15.06
N ALA A 195 1.38 -9.00 -15.12
CA ALA A 195 1.34 -10.19 -14.26
C ALA A 195 2.63 -11.00 -14.38
N GLN A 196 3.06 -11.32 -15.61
CA GLN A 196 4.31 -12.02 -15.87
C GLN A 196 5.54 -11.21 -15.41
N SER A 197 5.53 -9.89 -15.61
CA SER A 197 6.62 -9.02 -15.14
C SER A 197 6.75 -9.01 -13.62
N ILE A 198 5.63 -9.05 -12.88
CA ILE A 198 5.63 -9.16 -11.42
C ILE A 198 6.16 -10.55 -11.01
N ALA A 199 5.59 -11.61 -11.58
CA ALA A 199 5.97 -12.98 -11.29
C ALA A 199 7.47 -13.26 -11.53
N ARG A 200 8.05 -12.70 -12.60
CA ARG A 200 9.49 -12.85 -12.89
C ARG A 200 10.38 -12.02 -11.97
N ARG A 201 9.88 -10.93 -11.38
CA ARG A 201 10.66 -10.09 -10.46
C ARG A 201 10.67 -10.62 -9.04
N ASN A 202 9.57 -11.20 -8.56
CA ASN A 202 9.45 -11.70 -7.18
C ASN A 202 10.63 -12.61 -6.77
N PRO A 203 11.07 -13.62 -7.56
CA PRO A 203 12.21 -14.47 -7.22
C PRO A 203 13.53 -13.73 -6.96
N TYR A 204 13.69 -12.50 -7.47
CA TYR A 204 14.86 -11.66 -7.20
C TYR A 204 14.65 -10.68 -6.03
N VAL A 205 13.41 -10.29 -5.76
CA VAL A 205 13.06 -9.37 -4.66
C VAL A 205 12.95 -10.12 -3.33
N ASP A 206 12.39 -11.33 -3.34
CA ASP A 206 12.10 -12.08 -2.13
C ASP A 206 13.39 -12.42 -1.34
N PRO A 207 14.50 -12.85 -1.97
CA PRO A 207 15.77 -13.02 -1.25
C PRO A 207 16.27 -11.71 -0.60
N LEU A 208 16.06 -10.56 -1.26
CA LEU A 208 16.43 -9.27 -0.69
C LEU A 208 15.56 -8.92 0.53
N ASN A 209 14.29 -9.28 0.52
CA ASN A 209 13.41 -9.16 1.69
C ASN A 209 13.92 -10.00 2.87
N TYR A 210 14.27 -11.27 2.65
CA TYR A 210 14.84 -12.13 3.70
C TYR A 210 16.19 -11.63 4.22
N LEU A 211 17.06 -11.15 3.35
CA LEU A 211 18.31 -10.51 3.76
C LEU A 211 18.05 -9.25 4.58
N GLN A 212 17.12 -8.39 4.15
CA GLN A 212 16.73 -7.20 4.89
C GLN A 212 16.21 -7.56 6.29
N LEU A 213 15.35 -8.58 6.41
CA LEU A 213 14.85 -9.08 7.70
C LEU A 213 15.99 -9.50 8.64
N ARG A 214 16.97 -10.23 8.13
CA ARG A 214 18.16 -10.65 8.88
C ARG A 214 18.99 -9.45 9.34
N PHE A 215 19.22 -8.48 8.45
CA PHE A 215 19.97 -7.27 8.78
C PHE A 215 19.23 -6.36 9.76
N LEU A 216 17.91 -6.19 9.60
CA LEU A 216 17.05 -5.44 10.53
C LEU A 216 17.07 -6.05 11.93
N THR A 217 16.95 -7.38 12.01
CA THR A 217 17.01 -8.11 13.28
C THR A 217 18.34 -7.86 13.98
N ARG A 218 19.47 -7.97 13.25
CA ARG A 218 20.80 -7.68 13.79
C ARG A 218 20.93 -6.22 14.20
N TRP A 219 20.46 -5.29 13.37
CA TRP A 219 20.52 -3.85 13.60
C TRP A 219 19.78 -3.40 14.86
N ARG A 220 18.57 -3.96 15.07
CA ARG A 220 17.71 -3.62 16.21
C ARG A 220 18.18 -4.26 17.52
N LYS A 221 18.84 -5.43 17.46
CA LYS A 221 19.49 -6.06 18.62
C LYS A 221 20.88 -5.51 18.92
N ALA A 222 21.54 -4.89 17.95
CA ALA A 222 22.89 -4.35 18.10
C ALA A 222 22.91 -3.10 18.98
N GLY A 223 23.85 -3.08 19.93
CA GLY A 223 24.30 -1.84 20.57
C GLY A 223 25.07 -0.95 19.60
N GLU A 224 25.44 0.26 20.03
CA GLU A 224 26.05 1.26 19.15
C GLU A 224 27.34 0.77 18.47
N LYS A 225 28.22 0.10 19.22
CA LYS A 225 29.49 -0.43 18.68
C LYS A 225 29.28 -1.54 17.64
N GLN A 226 28.16 -2.26 17.70
CA GLN A 226 27.83 -3.34 16.76
C GLN A 226 27.10 -2.85 15.51
N ARG A 227 26.67 -1.58 15.47
CA ARG A 227 26.05 -0.93 14.30
C ARG A 227 27.11 -0.42 13.33
N THR A 228 27.88 -1.36 12.78
CA THR A 228 28.99 -1.09 11.86
C THR A 228 28.52 -0.45 10.56
N GLU A 229 29.44 0.23 9.87
CA GLU A 229 29.16 0.83 8.57
C GLU A 229 28.80 -0.22 7.51
N VAL A 230 29.39 -1.41 7.60
CA VAL A 230 29.05 -2.55 6.74
C VAL A 230 27.57 -2.92 6.90
N LEU A 231 27.05 -3.01 8.13
CA LEU A 231 25.64 -3.35 8.36
C LEU A 231 24.70 -2.26 7.82
N ARG A 232 25.06 -0.98 7.97
CA ARG A 232 24.30 0.14 7.37
C ARG A 232 24.27 0.04 5.85
N ARG A 233 25.41 -0.23 5.23
CA ARG A 233 25.52 -0.38 3.77
C ARG A 233 24.70 -1.57 3.25
N LEU A 234 24.73 -2.71 3.94
CA LEU A 234 23.93 -3.88 3.58
C LEU A 234 22.42 -3.59 3.67
N LEU A 235 21.98 -2.89 4.72
CA LEU A 235 20.60 -2.42 4.83
C LEU A 235 20.24 -1.48 3.68
N ALA A 236 21.08 -0.48 3.39
CA ALA A 236 20.87 0.46 2.28
C ALA A 236 20.75 -0.25 0.93
N LEU A 237 21.63 -1.22 0.66
CA LEU A 237 21.60 -2.02 -0.56
C LEU A 237 20.32 -2.84 -0.66
N SER A 238 19.86 -3.46 0.44
CA SER A 238 18.60 -4.19 0.43
C SER A 238 17.40 -3.27 0.16
N VAL A 239 17.40 -2.07 0.75
CA VAL A 239 16.34 -1.07 0.55
C VAL A 239 16.28 -0.63 -0.92
N ASN A 240 17.43 -0.31 -1.51
CA ASN A 240 17.51 0.10 -2.91
C ASN A 240 17.14 -1.05 -3.86
N GLY A 241 17.60 -2.26 -3.58
CA GLY A 241 17.30 -3.44 -4.40
C GLY A 241 15.81 -3.79 -4.43
N ILE A 242 15.16 -3.79 -3.26
CA ILE A 242 13.71 -4.01 -3.18
C ILE A 242 12.95 -2.89 -3.89
N ALA A 243 13.35 -1.62 -3.69
CA ALA A 243 12.71 -0.49 -4.36
C ALA A 243 12.77 -0.60 -5.88
N PHE A 244 13.94 -0.97 -6.42
CA PHE A 244 14.12 -1.18 -7.85
C PHE A 244 13.27 -2.33 -8.38
N GLY A 245 13.20 -3.43 -7.64
CA GLY A 245 12.36 -4.59 -7.98
C GLY A 245 10.87 -4.28 -7.97
N MET A 246 10.40 -3.52 -6.99
CA MET A 246 8.98 -3.17 -6.83
C MET A 246 8.48 -2.13 -7.84
N LYS A 247 9.36 -1.24 -8.34
CA LYS A 247 9.02 -0.11 -9.22
C LYS A 247 7.93 0.78 -8.59
N SER A 248 7.08 1.43 -9.40
CA SER A 248 5.97 2.26 -8.90
C SER A 248 5.00 1.41 -8.06
N THR A 249 4.67 1.90 -6.86
CA THR A 249 3.87 1.17 -5.85
C THR A 249 2.84 2.05 -5.16
N GLY A 250 2.62 3.26 -5.68
CA GLY A 250 1.64 4.24 -5.23
C GLY A 250 1.65 5.45 -6.15
#